data_AF-A0A062X4E2-F1
#
_entry.id   AF-A0A062X4E2-F1
#
_cell.length_a   1.000
_cell.length_b   1.000
_cell.length_c   1.000
_cell.angle_alpha   90.00
_cell.angle_beta   90.00
_cell.angle_gamma   90.00
#
_symmetry.space_group_name_H-M   'P 1'
#
loop_
_entity.id
_entity.type
_entity.pdbx_description
1 polymer ?
#
loop_
_entity_poly.entity_id
_entity_poly.type
_entity_poly.pdbx_seq_one_letter_code
_entity_poly.pdbx_strand_id
1 'polypeptide(L)'
;MREGTNLGWADTPFGAARRPFVERTPLLAAFTVSTRAAAPDAIAAVYLRLPRGRTLTVTDTTLRFGFHALAAEQPAETPSVAARLDALLVQGRRRAAILAGHRLADTLATLATADAPTRGITALAAAWPAQNAQPGLARLCDTAYGPTPPALHKVCAAVHLHGLPTDSDPAAGPASAAPMTSATAPQTLRQVILRALGIALLAARSAGHYQWDRLHLDTIVEAAAWDQTAVAPMTTPPAQPSSHPATPPCHDDHTLTAEGAR
;
A
#
# COMPACT_ATOMS: atom_id res chain seq x y z
N MET A 1 -8.73 -10.05 2.95
CA MET A 1 -7.50 -9.37 2.53
C MET A 1 -7.92 -8.10 1.86
N ARG A 2 -7.33 -6.97 2.26
CA ARG A 2 -7.69 -5.66 1.73
C ARG A 2 -6.62 -5.16 0.78
N GLU A 3 -7.04 -4.72 -0.39
CA GLU A 3 -6.19 -4.14 -1.43
C GLU A 3 -6.54 -2.67 -1.66
N GLY A 4 -5.52 -1.84 -1.88
CA GLY A 4 -5.67 -0.47 -2.35
C GLY A 4 -4.71 -0.19 -3.50
N THR A 5 -5.20 0.41 -4.58
CA THR A 5 -4.40 0.80 -5.74
C THR A 5 -5.05 1.97 -6.46
N ASN A 6 -4.26 2.99 -6.82
CA ASN A 6 -4.71 4.03 -7.75
C ASN A 6 -4.13 3.83 -9.17
N LEU A 7 -3.54 2.66 -9.43
CA LEU A 7 -3.12 2.28 -10.76
C LEU A 7 -4.37 1.92 -11.55
N GLY A 8 -4.56 2.56 -12.70
CA GLY A 8 -5.69 2.28 -13.59
C GLY A 8 -5.73 0.84 -14.14
N TRP A 9 -4.80 -0.04 -13.75
CA TRP A 9 -4.73 -1.46 -14.13
C TRP A 9 -4.37 -2.33 -12.92
N ALA A 10 -4.95 -3.52 -12.85
CA ALA A 10 -4.80 -4.46 -11.72
C ALA A 10 -3.39 -5.09 -11.61
N ASP A 11 -2.61 -5.16 -12.70
CA ASP A 11 -1.43 -6.04 -12.74
C ASP A 11 -0.06 -5.34 -12.81
N THR A 12 0.12 -4.26 -13.58
CA THR A 12 1.47 -3.65 -13.69
C THR A 12 1.48 -2.11 -13.87
N PRO A 13 2.26 -1.38 -13.05
CA PRO A 13 2.49 0.05 -13.23
C PRO A 13 3.46 0.39 -14.37
N PHE A 14 4.03 -0.63 -15.04
CA PHE A 14 5.11 -0.47 -16.02
C PHE A 14 4.66 -0.54 -17.48
N GLY A 15 3.35 -0.51 -17.78
CA GLY A 15 2.88 -0.67 -19.16
C GLY A 15 2.46 -2.10 -19.51
N ALA A 16 1.44 -2.26 -20.35
CA ALA A 16 1.25 -3.49 -21.12
C ALA A 16 2.42 -3.67 -22.10
N ALA A 17 2.97 -4.89 -22.20
CA ALA A 17 4.15 -5.20 -23.03
C ALA A 17 3.96 -4.98 -24.55
N ARG A 18 2.78 -4.57 -25.01
CA ARG A 18 2.36 -4.53 -26.42
C ARG A 18 2.10 -3.11 -26.96
N ARG A 19 2.96 -2.14 -26.69
CA ARG A 19 2.99 -0.90 -27.49
C ARG A 19 4.20 -0.92 -28.44
N PRO A 20 4.02 -0.71 -29.76
CA PRO A 20 5.10 -0.78 -30.74
C PRO A 20 6.16 0.33 -30.56
N PHE A 21 5.82 1.42 -29.86
CA PHE A 21 6.75 2.45 -29.43
C PHE A 21 6.48 2.79 -27.96
N VAL A 22 7.25 2.22 -27.03
CA VAL A 22 7.15 2.57 -25.61
C VAL A 22 8.21 3.62 -25.31
N GLU A 23 7.80 4.88 -25.17
CA GLU A 23 8.61 5.83 -24.43
C GLU A 23 8.62 5.38 -22.97
N ARG A 24 9.63 4.57 -22.60
CA ARG A 24 9.78 4.05 -21.24
C ARG A 24 10.24 5.19 -20.34
N THR A 25 9.30 5.95 -19.79
CA THR A 25 9.62 6.85 -18.68
C THR A 25 10.24 6.00 -17.56
N PRO A 26 11.49 6.27 -17.15
CA PRO A 26 12.11 5.50 -16.08
C PRO A 26 11.27 5.67 -14.81
N LEU A 27 11.00 4.58 -14.11
CA LEU A 27 10.23 4.58 -12.87
C LEU A 27 11.14 4.29 -11.68
N LEU A 28 10.88 4.96 -10.57
CA LEU A 28 11.33 4.53 -9.25
C LEU A 28 10.20 3.73 -8.61
N ALA A 29 10.53 2.57 -8.04
CA ALA A 29 9.61 1.76 -7.26
C ALA A 29 10.13 1.69 -5.81
N ALA A 30 9.39 2.24 -4.86
CA ALA A 30 9.73 2.19 -3.44
C ALA A 30 8.83 1.19 -2.72
N PHE A 31 9.43 0.39 -1.85
CA PHE A 31 8.73 -0.66 -1.11
C PHE A 31 8.82 -0.42 0.39
N THR A 32 7.71 -0.69 1.06
CA THR A 32 7.68 -0.89 2.51
C THR A 32 6.93 -2.18 2.81
N VAL A 33 7.35 -2.84 3.87
CA VAL A 33 6.79 -4.10 4.34
C VAL A 33 6.64 -3.97 5.85
N SER A 34 5.43 -4.19 6.33
CA SER A 34 5.16 -4.49 7.73
C SER A 34 5.20 -6.00 7.90
N THR A 35 5.74 -6.46 9.02
CA THR A 35 5.85 -7.87 9.32
C THR A 35 5.27 -8.17 10.70
N ARG A 36 4.65 -9.34 10.82
CA ARG A 36 4.20 -9.92 12.07
C ARG A 36 4.68 -11.36 12.13
N ALA A 37 5.38 -11.72 13.20
CA ALA A 37 5.97 -13.07 13.37
C ALA A 37 6.77 -13.53 12.14
N ALA A 38 7.62 -12.64 11.60
CA ALA A 38 8.43 -12.88 10.39
C ALA A 38 7.66 -13.19 9.09
N ALA A 39 6.33 -12.98 9.07
CA ALA A 39 5.52 -13.01 7.85
C ALA A 39 5.09 -11.59 7.47
N PRO A 40 4.97 -11.26 6.16
CA PRO A 40 4.51 -9.94 5.75
C PRO A 40 2.99 -9.85 5.97
N ASP A 41 2.56 -8.89 6.80
CA ASP A 41 1.14 -8.67 7.09
C ASP A 41 0.57 -7.50 6.28
N ALA A 42 1.39 -6.51 5.95
CA ALA A 42 1.03 -5.44 5.03
C ALA A 42 2.21 -5.00 4.18
N ILE A 43 1.93 -4.62 2.94
CA ILE A 43 2.93 -4.13 1.98
C ILE A 43 2.41 -2.91 1.25
N ALA A 44 3.32 -2.03 0.84
CA ALA A 44 3.02 -1.05 -0.20
C ALA A 44 4.20 -0.86 -1.15
N ALA A 45 3.85 -0.68 -2.41
CA ALA A 45 4.75 -0.29 -3.49
C ALA A 45 4.27 1.05 -4.06
N VAL A 46 5.13 2.07 -4.04
CA VAL A 46 4.87 3.40 -4.62
C VAL A 46 5.76 3.59 -5.84
N TYR A 47 5.19 4.16 -6.89
CA TYR A 47 5.81 4.36 -8.20
C TYR A 47 5.87 5.84 -8.54
N LEU A 48 7.08 6.36 -8.76
CA LEU A 48 7.35 7.72 -9.22
C LEU A 48 7.96 7.71 -10.62
N ARG A 49 7.53 8.65 -11.46
CA ARG A 49 8.14 8.89 -12.78
C ARG A 49 9.42 9.69 -12.61
N LEU A 50 10.54 9.18 -13.08
CA LEU A 50 11.80 9.91 -13.03
C LEU A 50 11.91 10.83 -14.26
N PRO A 51 11.99 12.16 -14.08
CA PRO A 51 12.26 13.08 -15.18
C PRO A 51 13.65 12.80 -15.76
N ARG A 52 13.76 12.90 -17.09
CA ARG A 52 15.06 12.80 -17.78
C ARG A 52 15.70 14.18 -17.86
N GLY A 53 16.97 14.26 -17.47
CA GLY A 53 17.82 15.43 -17.73
C GLY A 53 17.52 16.69 -16.92
N ARG A 54 16.57 16.68 -15.97
CA ARG A 54 16.32 17.81 -15.07
C ARG A 54 15.72 17.35 -13.74
N THR A 55 16.01 18.10 -12.68
CA THR A 55 15.33 17.98 -11.39
C THR A 55 13.93 18.59 -11.48
N LEU A 56 12.92 17.87 -11.02
CA LEU A 56 11.54 18.34 -10.97
C LEU A 56 11.25 18.96 -9.59
N THR A 57 10.82 20.22 -9.56
CA THR A 57 10.24 20.81 -8.35
C THR A 57 8.81 20.31 -8.18
N VAL A 58 8.50 19.73 -7.02
CA VAL A 58 7.17 19.22 -6.69
C VAL A 58 6.58 19.93 -5.47
N THR A 59 5.26 19.96 -5.43
CA THR A 59 4.42 20.49 -4.37
C THR A 59 3.33 19.47 -4.02
N ASP A 60 2.60 19.70 -2.92
CA ASP A 60 1.50 18.83 -2.48
C ASP A 60 0.44 18.60 -3.59
N THR A 61 0.25 19.57 -4.49
CA THR A 61 -0.76 19.52 -5.57
C THR A 61 -0.23 19.03 -6.91
N THR A 62 1.07 19.13 -7.15
CA THR A 62 1.70 18.79 -8.45
C THR A 62 2.30 17.39 -8.46
N LEU A 63 2.58 16.81 -7.29
CA LEU A 63 3.08 15.45 -7.19
C LEU A 63 2.04 14.45 -7.74
N ARG A 64 2.52 13.53 -8.58
CA ARG A 64 1.74 12.42 -9.12
C ARG A 64 2.51 11.13 -8.85
N PHE A 65 1.82 10.15 -8.28
CA PHE A 65 2.40 8.86 -7.97
C PHE A 65 1.35 7.76 -8.15
N GLY A 66 1.83 6.57 -8.51
CA GLY A 66 1.03 5.35 -8.47
C GLY A 66 1.33 4.58 -7.19
N PHE A 67 0.38 3.83 -6.65
CA PHE A 67 0.63 2.91 -5.55
C PHE A 67 -0.15 1.61 -5.69
N HIS A 68 0.39 0.56 -5.09
CA HIS A 68 -0.31 -0.69 -4.82
C HIS A 68 0.02 -1.10 -3.38
N ALA A 69 -1.01 -1.30 -2.57
CA ALA A 69 -0.89 -1.69 -1.17
C ALA A 69 -1.82 -2.86 -0.85
N LEU A 70 -1.40 -3.71 0.07
CA LEU A 70 -2.13 -4.88 0.53
C LEU A 70 -1.96 -5.03 2.04
N ALA A 71 -3.02 -5.45 2.71
CA ALA A 71 -2.99 -5.81 4.11
C ALA A 71 -3.80 -7.10 4.33
N ALA A 72 -3.20 -8.05 5.04
CA ALA A 72 -3.87 -9.23 5.54
C ALA A 72 -4.90 -8.82 6.61
N GLU A 73 -6.16 -9.16 6.40
CA GLU A 73 -7.21 -9.02 7.41
C GLU A 73 -7.27 -10.25 8.32
N GLN A 74 -6.73 -11.38 7.85
CA GLN A 74 -6.66 -12.63 8.60
C GLN A 74 -5.25 -13.25 8.48
N PRO A 75 -4.74 -13.94 9.51
CA PRO A 75 -3.41 -14.57 9.45
C PRO A 75 -3.23 -15.54 8.27
N ALA A 76 -4.30 -16.24 7.87
CA ALA A 76 -4.29 -17.16 6.73
C ALA A 76 -3.98 -16.51 5.37
N GLU A 77 -4.06 -15.17 5.28
CA GLU A 77 -3.82 -14.40 4.06
C GLU A 77 -2.35 -13.98 3.89
N THR A 78 -1.55 -14.11 4.95
CA THR A 78 -0.12 -13.76 4.93
C THR A 78 0.71 -14.47 3.84
N PRO A 79 0.46 -15.75 3.47
CA PRO A 79 1.15 -16.36 2.34
C PRO A 79 0.81 -15.69 1.01
N SER A 80 -0.44 -15.24 0.82
CA SER A 80 -0.86 -14.50 -0.38
C SER A 80 -0.21 -13.12 -0.44
N VAL A 81 -0.08 -12.43 0.70
CA VAL A 81 0.66 -11.16 0.80
C VAL A 81 2.14 -11.38 0.44
N ALA A 82 2.78 -12.45 0.95
CA ALA A 82 4.17 -12.80 0.62
C ALA A 82 4.36 -13.10 -0.87
N ALA A 83 3.46 -13.86 -1.49
CA ALA A 83 3.50 -14.16 -2.91
C ALA A 83 3.35 -12.89 -3.77
N ARG A 84 2.47 -11.96 -3.39
CA ARG A 84 2.34 -10.68 -4.10
C ARG A 84 3.56 -9.79 -3.90
N LEU A 85 4.11 -9.72 -2.69
CA LEU A 85 5.36 -9.01 -2.42
C LEU A 85 6.48 -9.51 -3.34
N ASP A 86 6.65 -10.83 -3.44
CA ASP A 86 7.63 -11.47 -4.32
C ASP A 86 7.46 -11.02 -5.77
N ALA A 87 6.24 -11.13 -6.30
CA ALA A 87 5.92 -10.73 -7.67
C ALA A 87 6.22 -9.25 -7.93
N LEU A 88 5.81 -8.36 -7.02
CA LEU A 88 6.04 -6.92 -7.15
C LEU A 88 7.53 -6.58 -7.07
N LEU A 89 8.29 -7.22 -6.18
CA LEU A 89 9.74 -7.04 -6.05
C LEU A 89 10.48 -7.53 -7.30
N VAL A 90 10.15 -8.71 -7.82
CA VAL A 90 10.74 -9.24 -9.05
C VAL A 90 10.44 -8.33 -10.24
N GLN A 91 9.20 -7.85 -10.34
CA GLN A 91 8.81 -6.92 -11.39
C GLN A 91 9.52 -5.56 -11.26
N GLY A 92 9.56 -5.00 -10.05
CA GLY A 92 10.28 -3.76 -9.75
C GLY A 92 11.76 -3.88 -10.07
N ARG A 93 12.39 -5.00 -9.69
CA ARG A 93 13.81 -5.29 -9.95
C ARG A 93 14.13 -5.32 -11.44
N ARG A 94 13.21 -5.79 -12.28
CA ARG A 94 13.40 -5.90 -13.74
C ARG A 94 12.99 -4.67 -14.53
N ARG A 95 12.05 -3.87 -14.03
CA ARG A 95 11.40 -2.79 -14.82
C ARG A 95 11.62 -1.39 -14.28
N ALA A 96 11.93 -1.22 -13.00
CA ALA A 96 12.25 0.08 -12.43
C ALA A 96 13.70 0.47 -12.77
N ALA A 97 13.95 1.78 -12.86
CA ALA A 97 15.31 2.32 -12.89
C ALA A 97 15.92 2.32 -11.47
N ILE A 98 15.11 2.55 -10.44
CA ILE A 98 15.51 2.53 -9.04
C ILE A 98 14.48 1.70 -8.26
N LEU A 99 14.96 0.76 -7.45
CA LEU A 99 14.16 0.05 -6.47
C LEU A 99 14.64 0.50 -5.08
N ALA A 100 13.75 1.16 -4.34
CA ALA A 100 14.08 1.81 -3.08
C ALA A 100 13.40 1.13 -1.87
N GLY A 101 14.08 1.19 -0.73
CA GLY A 101 13.59 0.74 0.57
C GLY A 101 14.14 1.62 1.70
N HIS A 102 13.64 1.41 2.90
CA HIS A 102 14.25 1.95 4.12
C HIS A 102 14.44 0.81 5.10
N ARG A 103 15.70 0.44 5.35
CA ARG A 103 16.07 -0.78 6.09
C ARG A 103 15.44 -2.04 5.48
N LEU A 104 15.19 -2.02 4.17
CA LEU A 104 14.49 -3.12 3.51
C LEU A 104 15.39 -4.36 3.43
N ALA A 105 16.71 -4.19 3.47
CA ALA A 105 17.67 -5.28 3.57
C ALA A 105 17.36 -6.22 4.76
N ASP A 106 17.15 -5.64 5.94
CA ASP A 106 16.89 -6.37 7.18
C ASP A 106 15.59 -7.17 7.05
N THR A 107 14.52 -6.50 6.57
CA THR A 107 13.22 -7.15 6.36
C THR A 107 13.29 -8.27 5.33
N LEU A 108 13.99 -8.07 4.22
CA LEU A 108 14.16 -9.10 3.20
C LEU A 108 14.98 -10.28 3.72
N ALA A 109 15.99 -10.04 4.55
CA ALA A 109 16.77 -11.11 5.18
C ALA A 109 15.89 -11.95 6.13
N THR A 110 15.08 -11.30 6.97
CA THR A 110 14.10 -12.01 7.83
C THR A 110 13.13 -12.85 7.02
N LEU A 111 12.54 -12.28 5.97
CA LEU A 111 11.57 -12.97 5.11
C LEU A 111 12.21 -14.12 4.32
N ALA A 112 13.49 -14.00 3.93
CA ALA A 112 14.23 -15.04 3.23
C ALA A 112 14.52 -16.26 4.12
N THR A 113 14.44 -16.11 5.45
CA THR A 113 14.62 -17.19 6.45
C THR A 113 13.32 -17.72 7.03
N ALA A 114 12.16 -17.22 6.60
CA ALA A 114 10.86 -17.71 7.05
C ALA A 114 10.59 -19.14 6.57
N ASP A 115 9.59 -19.82 7.14
CA ASP A 115 9.27 -21.23 6.85
C ASP A 115 8.93 -21.50 5.37
N ALA A 116 8.43 -20.49 4.66
CA ALA A 116 8.09 -20.57 3.24
C ALA A 116 8.70 -19.37 2.47
N PRO A 117 10.02 -19.37 2.24
CA PRO A 117 10.67 -18.26 1.56
C PRO A 117 10.36 -18.29 0.07
N THR A 118 10.14 -17.13 -0.53
CA THR A 118 9.89 -17.01 -1.96
C THR A 118 11.17 -16.66 -2.71
N ARG A 119 11.33 -17.22 -3.91
CA ARG A 119 12.59 -17.14 -4.68
C ARG A 119 13.02 -15.69 -4.98
N GLY A 120 12.08 -14.80 -5.30
CA GLY A 120 12.36 -13.40 -5.59
C GLY A 120 12.84 -12.63 -4.37
N ILE A 121 12.19 -12.82 -3.22
CA ILE A 121 12.62 -12.27 -1.92
C ILE A 121 14.03 -12.76 -1.58
N THR A 122 14.29 -14.07 -1.63
CA THR A 122 15.62 -14.62 -1.34
C THR A 122 16.69 -14.06 -2.28
N ALA A 123 16.41 -14.00 -3.58
CA ALA A 123 17.35 -13.46 -4.55
C ALA A 123 17.63 -11.96 -4.32
N LEU A 124 16.60 -11.19 -3.96
CA LEU A 124 16.74 -9.78 -3.68
C LEU A 124 17.45 -9.52 -2.36
N ALA A 125 17.20 -10.32 -1.32
CA ALA A 125 17.91 -10.28 -0.05
C ALA A 125 19.41 -10.51 -0.25
N ALA A 126 19.80 -11.45 -1.10
CA ALA A 126 21.20 -11.70 -1.44
C ALA A 126 21.84 -10.54 -2.24
N ALA A 127 21.06 -9.88 -3.12
CA ALA A 127 21.56 -8.80 -3.96
C ALA A 127 21.60 -7.43 -3.26
N TRP A 128 20.76 -7.21 -2.24
CA TRP A 128 20.58 -5.91 -1.58
C TRP A 128 21.86 -5.32 -0.98
N PRO A 129 22.67 -6.09 -0.21
CA PRO A 129 23.87 -5.54 0.46
C PRO A 129 24.91 -5.02 -0.52
N ALA A 130 25.01 -5.63 -1.70
CA ALA A 130 25.98 -5.23 -2.70
C ALA A 130 25.67 -3.87 -3.31
N GLN A 131 24.39 -3.46 -3.36
CA GLN A 131 23.86 -2.24 -4.01
C GLN A 131 24.39 -1.97 -5.44
N ASN A 132 25.05 -2.95 -6.04
CA ASN A 132 25.73 -2.79 -7.31
C ASN A 132 24.70 -2.72 -8.44
N ALA A 133 24.86 -1.72 -9.30
CA ALA A 133 24.08 -1.64 -10.52
C ALA A 133 24.42 -2.84 -11.41
N GLN A 134 23.42 -3.65 -11.74
CA GLN A 134 23.53 -4.73 -12.71
C GLN A 134 22.87 -4.29 -14.02
N PRO A 135 23.52 -4.50 -15.18
CA PRO A 135 22.93 -4.16 -16.47
C PRO A 135 21.53 -4.77 -16.63
N GLY A 136 20.55 -3.94 -17.02
CA GLY A 136 19.17 -4.38 -17.24
C GLY A 136 18.33 -4.60 -15.98
N LEU A 137 18.86 -4.31 -14.79
CA LEU A 137 18.11 -4.36 -13.53
C LEU A 137 18.11 -2.99 -12.84
N ALA A 138 17.15 -2.78 -11.94
CA ALA A 138 17.04 -1.54 -11.18
C ALA A 138 18.32 -1.26 -10.38
N ARG A 139 18.65 0.00 -10.09
CA ARG A 139 19.60 0.30 -9.02
C ARG A 139 18.91 0.09 -7.68
N LEU A 140 19.52 -0.65 -6.76
CA LEU A 140 19.00 -0.80 -5.40
C LEU A 140 19.39 0.43 -4.58
N CYS A 141 18.46 0.96 -3.80
CA CYS A 141 18.68 2.14 -2.98
C CYS A 141 18.08 1.91 -1.60
N ASP A 142 18.94 1.83 -0.58
CA ASP A 142 18.47 1.93 0.80
C ASP A 142 18.57 3.39 1.25
N THR A 143 17.46 3.93 1.74
CA THR A 143 17.40 5.30 2.28
C THR A 143 17.84 5.35 3.75
N ALA A 144 18.06 4.20 4.37
CA ALA A 144 18.68 4.07 5.68
C ALA A 144 20.21 4.06 5.51
N TYR A 145 20.86 5.18 5.86
CA TYR A 145 22.32 5.31 5.78
C TYR A 145 22.97 5.27 7.16
N GLY A 146 24.17 4.70 7.23
CA GLY A 146 25.01 4.67 8.43
C GLY A 146 24.85 3.40 9.29
N PRO A 147 25.70 3.25 10.32
CA PRO A 147 25.72 2.06 11.19
C PRO A 147 24.50 1.97 12.12
N THR A 148 23.91 3.12 12.45
CA THR A 148 22.69 3.25 13.27
C THR A 148 21.69 4.14 12.52
N PRO A 149 21.06 3.61 11.46
CA PRO A 149 20.24 4.43 10.60
C PRO A 149 19.07 5.03 11.38
N PRO A 150 18.84 6.36 11.28
CA PRO A 150 17.71 7.00 11.93
C PRO A 150 16.39 6.47 11.38
N ALA A 151 15.36 6.45 12.22
CA ALA A 151 14.00 6.08 11.81
C ALA A 151 13.51 6.95 10.64
N LEU A 152 12.76 6.35 9.72
CA LEU A 152 12.25 6.99 8.50
C LEU A 152 11.60 8.36 8.75
N HIS A 153 10.78 8.51 9.80
CA HIS A 153 10.12 9.78 10.11
C HIS A 153 11.13 10.91 10.40
N LYS A 154 12.28 10.60 11.02
CA LYS A 154 13.34 11.57 11.28
C LYS A 154 14.05 11.98 9.99
N VAL A 155 14.32 11.02 9.11
CA VAL A 155 14.94 11.29 7.80
C VAL A 155 14.02 12.15 6.94
N CYS A 156 12.72 11.80 6.88
CA CYS A 156 11.70 12.58 6.20
C CYS A 156 11.62 14.02 6.76
N ALA A 157 11.56 14.17 8.09
CA ALA A 157 11.51 15.49 8.72
C ALA A 157 12.73 16.36 8.40
N ALA A 158 13.94 15.76 8.37
CA ALA A 158 15.17 16.46 8.03
C ALA A 158 15.20 17.02 6.59
N VAL A 159 14.35 16.50 5.71
CA VAL A 159 14.19 16.98 4.33
C VAL A 159 12.83 17.66 4.10
N HIS A 160 12.16 18.12 5.16
CA HIS A 160 10.86 18.82 5.11
C HIS A 160 9.72 17.98 4.48
N LEU A 161 9.75 16.66 4.66
CA LEU A 161 8.62 15.77 4.42
C LEU A 161 7.87 15.54 5.74
N HIS A 162 6.62 15.99 5.81
CA HIS A 162 5.77 15.92 7.00
C HIS A 162 4.60 14.94 6.82
N GLY A 163 3.92 14.57 7.91
CA GLY A 163 2.77 13.66 7.87
C GLY A 163 3.14 12.18 7.85
N LEU A 164 4.40 11.84 8.11
CA LEU A 164 4.75 10.45 8.40
C LEU A 164 4.48 10.17 9.87
N PRO A 165 3.70 9.12 10.22
CA PRO A 165 3.50 8.74 11.60
C PRO A 165 4.85 8.47 12.28
N THR A 166 4.99 8.94 13.52
CA THR A 166 6.10 8.57 14.41
C THR A 166 5.90 7.12 14.83
N ASP A 167 6.11 6.19 13.90
CA ASP A 167 5.86 4.79 14.21
C ASP A 167 7.01 4.20 15.02
N SER A 168 6.65 3.27 15.90
CA SER A 168 7.58 2.37 16.57
C SER A 168 8.39 1.63 15.50
N ASP A 169 9.69 1.51 15.72
CA ASP A 169 10.60 0.85 14.80
C ASP A 169 10.09 -0.56 14.47
N PRO A 170 9.87 -0.95 13.20
CA PRO A 170 9.49 -2.33 12.86
C PRO A 170 10.57 -3.35 13.26
N ALA A 171 11.79 -2.91 13.58
CA ALA A 171 12.84 -3.74 14.16
C ALA A 171 12.77 -3.87 15.69
N ALA A 172 11.97 -3.06 16.38
CA ALA A 172 11.66 -3.27 17.80
C ALA A 172 10.60 -4.38 17.88
N GLY A 173 11.02 -5.59 18.23
CA GLY A 173 10.15 -6.76 18.32
C GLY A 173 8.97 -6.62 19.32
N PRO A 174 8.24 -7.72 19.52
CA PRO A 174 6.89 -7.93 19.01
C PRO A 174 5.88 -6.93 19.60
N ALA A 175 5.64 -5.80 18.91
CA ALA A 175 4.58 -4.88 19.31
C ALA A 175 3.20 -5.41 18.88
N SER A 176 2.50 -6.00 19.84
CA SER A 176 1.07 -6.35 19.87
C SER A 176 0.57 -7.41 18.87
N ALA A 177 0.39 -8.62 19.40
CA ALA A 177 -0.32 -9.75 18.78
C ALA A 177 -1.85 -9.55 18.71
N ALA A 178 -2.34 -8.31 18.69
CA ALA A 178 -3.75 -8.06 18.41
C ALA A 178 -4.00 -8.38 16.93
N PRO A 179 -4.94 -9.28 16.60
CA PRO A 179 -5.27 -9.57 15.22
C PRO A 179 -5.66 -8.27 14.51
N MET A 180 -5.16 -8.06 13.28
CA MET A 180 -5.73 -7.02 12.44
C MET A 180 -7.20 -7.38 12.28
N THR A 181 -8.07 -6.47 12.67
CA THR A 181 -9.49 -6.61 12.39
C THR A 181 -9.75 -5.91 11.05
N SER A 182 -10.83 -6.27 10.36
CA SER A 182 -11.22 -5.58 9.13
C SER A 182 -11.36 -4.05 9.35
N ALA A 183 -11.66 -3.61 10.58
CA ALA A 183 -11.72 -2.21 10.98
C ALA A 183 -10.35 -1.49 10.95
N THR A 184 -9.24 -2.18 11.20
CA THR A 184 -7.89 -1.58 11.20
C THR A 184 -7.20 -1.60 9.84
N ALA A 185 -7.63 -2.48 8.93
CA ALA A 185 -7.04 -2.64 7.60
C ALA A 185 -6.90 -1.32 6.78
N PRO A 186 -7.89 -0.41 6.71
CA PRO A 186 -7.72 0.85 5.97
C PRO A 186 -6.64 1.75 6.57
N GLN A 187 -6.52 1.79 7.90
CA GLN A 187 -5.48 2.57 8.57
C GLN A 187 -4.10 1.98 8.32
N THR A 188 -3.97 0.64 8.36
CA THR A 188 -2.73 -0.06 8.00
C THR A 188 -2.33 0.24 6.56
N LEU A 189 -3.26 0.17 5.60
CA LEU A 189 -3.00 0.51 4.20
C LEU A 189 -2.50 1.95 4.06
N ARG A 190 -3.16 2.91 4.71
CA ARG A 190 -2.71 4.32 4.71
C ARG A 190 -1.29 4.45 5.25
N GLN A 191 -0.97 3.79 6.36
CA GLN A 191 0.37 3.84 6.97
C GLN A 191 1.46 3.27 6.06
N VAL A 192 1.23 2.11 5.43
CA VAL A 192 2.22 1.53 4.50
C VAL A 192 2.36 2.39 3.24
N ILE A 193 1.28 2.99 2.73
CA ILE A 193 1.36 3.92 1.58
C ILE A 193 2.19 5.17 1.94
N LEU A 194 1.92 5.80 3.08
CA LEU A 194 2.67 6.98 3.56
C LEU A 194 4.16 6.66 3.68
N ARG A 195 4.50 5.52 4.27
CA ARG A 195 5.90 5.05 4.37
C ARG A 195 6.53 4.84 3.01
N ALA A 196 5.89 4.08 2.12
CA ALA A 196 6.42 3.83 0.78
C ALA A 196 6.61 5.13 -0.02
N LEU A 197 5.70 6.10 0.13
CA LEU A 197 5.80 7.41 -0.51
C LEU A 197 6.97 8.23 0.06
N GLY A 198 7.15 8.24 1.38
CA GLY A 198 8.30 8.89 2.02
C GLY A 198 9.64 8.31 1.52
N ILE A 199 9.74 6.98 1.42
CA ILE A 199 10.91 6.29 0.84
C ILE A 199 11.12 6.69 -0.62
N ALA A 200 10.04 6.72 -1.42
CA ALA A 200 10.11 7.08 -2.83
C ALA A 200 10.66 8.49 -3.04
N LEU A 201 10.15 9.46 -2.27
CA LEU A 201 10.56 10.86 -2.35
C LEU A 201 12.00 11.04 -1.88
N LEU A 202 12.39 10.40 -0.78
CA LEU A 202 13.79 10.41 -0.30
C LEU A 202 14.76 9.88 -1.36
N ALA A 203 14.46 8.72 -1.94
CA ALA A 203 15.28 8.11 -2.98
C ALA A 203 15.30 8.94 -4.28
N ALA A 204 14.17 9.57 -4.64
CA ALA A 204 14.11 10.45 -5.80
C ALA A 204 14.93 11.74 -5.61
N ARG A 205 14.93 12.31 -4.40
CA ARG A 205 15.74 13.50 -4.04
C ARG A 205 17.22 13.18 -3.97
N SER A 206 17.61 12.08 -3.32
CA SER A 206 19.03 11.67 -3.24
C SER A 206 19.60 11.33 -4.63
N ALA A 207 18.77 10.87 -5.56
CA ALA A 207 19.13 10.66 -6.95
C ALA A 207 19.09 11.93 -7.83
N GLY A 208 18.75 13.10 -7.27
CA GLY A 208 18.73 14.39 -7.98
C GLY A 208 17.55 14.58 -8.93
N HIS A 209 16.55 13.71 -8.89
CA HIS A 209 15.39 13.75 -9.78
C HIS A 209 14.29 14.69 -9.30
N TYR A 210 14.15 14.86 -7.99
CA TYR A 210 13.08 15.63 -7.35
C TYR A 210 13.65 16.63 -6.35
N GLN A 211 12.99 17.77 -6.24
CA GLN A 211 13.24 18.76 -5.18
C GLN A 211 11.92 19.36 -4.70
N TRP A 212 11.90 19.83 -3.47
CA TRP A 212 10.77 20.50 -2.85
C TRP A 212 11.28 21.37 -1.70
N ASP A 213 10.49 22.37 -1.34
CA ASP A 213 10.69 23.15 -0.13
C ASP A 213 10.08 22.44 1.07
N ARG A 214 8.77 22.16 1.00
CA ARG A 214 8.00 21.44 2.02
C ARG A 214 6.92 20.58 1.37
N LEU A 215 6.71 19.36 1.88
CA LEU A 215 5.59 18.50 1.46
C LEU A 215 4.87 17.87 2.66
N HIS A 216 3.56 17.67 2.52
CA HIS A 216 2.72 16.98 3.49
C HIS A 216 2.19 15.68 2.90
N LEU A 217 2.76 14.55 3.34
CA LEU A 217 2.46 13.22 2.82
C LEU A 217 0.98 12.85 3.02
N ASP A 218 0.38 13.24 4.15
CA ASP A 218 -1.04 13.03 4.43
C ASP A 218 -1.93 13.68 3.38
N THR A 219 -1.70 14.96 3.08
CA THR A 219 -2.45 15.71 2.05
C THR A 219 -2.32 15.05 0.68
N ILE A 220 -1.10 14.63 0.33
CA ILE A 220 -0.81 13.97 -0.95
C ILE A 220 -1.53 12.63 -1.06
N VAL A 221 -1.48 11.80 -0.01
CA VAL A 221 -2.13 10.48 0.00
C VAL A 221 -3.63 10.62 0.02
N GLU A 222 -4.18 11.55 0.81
CA GLU A 222 -5.62 11.82 0.87
C GLU A 222 -6.16 12.26 -0.50
N ALA A 223 -5.46 13.15 -1.20
CA ALA A 223 -5.83 13.56 -2.56
C ALA A 223 -5.74 12.41 -3.59
N ALA A 224 -4.88 11.42 -3.38
CA ALA A 224 -4.64 10.32 -4.32
C ALA A 224 -5.39 9.02 -3.99
N ALA A 225 -5.88 8.87 -2.76
CA ALA A 225 -6.44 7.63 -2.21
C ALA A 225 -7.77 7.84 -1.45
N TRP A 226 -8.49 8.93 -1.77
CA TRP A 226 -9.71 9.38 -1.09
C TRP A 226 -10.74 8.26 -0.88
N ASP A 227 -11.02 7.44 -1.91
CA ASP A 227 -12.06 6.40 -1.83
C ASP A 227 -11.63 5.11 -1.11
N GLN A 228 -10.32 4.88 -0.96
CA GLN A 228 -9.79 3.57 -0.51
C GLN A 228 -9.33 3.56 0.94
N THR A 229 -9.07 4.75 1.50
CA THR A 229 -8.58 4.95 2.87
C THR A 229 -9.64 5.53 3.81
N ALA A 230 -10.81 5.89 3.30
CA ALA A 230 -11.91 6.37 4.12
C ALA A 230 -12.40 5.28 5.10
N VAL A 231 -12.33 5.59 6.39
CA VAL A 231 -13.05 4.84 7.43
C VAL A 231 -14.50 5.28 7.31
N ALA A 232 -15.41 4.35 7.04
CA ALA A 232 -16.84 4.65 7.05
C ALA A 232 -17.21 5.24 8.42
N PRO A 233 -17.87 6.41 8.48
CA PRO A 233 -18.38 6.90 9.76
C PRO A 233 -19.32 5.82 10.31
N MET A 234 -19.03 5.38 11.53
CA MET A 234 -19.85 4.41 12.27
C MET A 234 -21.25 5.02 12.36
N THR A 235 -22.11 4.63 11.43
CA THR A 235 -23.47 5.13 11.36
C THR A 235 -24.21 4.31 12.40
N THR A 236 -24.28 4.83 13.62
CA THR A 236 -25.21 4.32 14.62
C THR A 236 -26.59 4.36 13.95
N PRO A 237 -27.25 3.22 13.72
CA PRO A 237 -28.55 3.21 13.09
C PRO A 237 -29.50 4.05 13.96
N PRO A 238 -30.29 4.98 13.38
CA PRO A 238 -31.29 5.68 14.15
C PRO A 238 -32.25 4.64 14.72
N ALA A 239 -32.48 4.70 16.04
CA ALA A 239 -33.46 3.87 16.72
C ALA A 239 -34.79 3.99 15.98
N GLN A 240 -35.22 2.87 15.40
CA GLN A 240 -36.47 2.78 14.66
C GLN A 240 -37.61 2.93 15.67
N PRO A 241 -38.47 3.97 15.58
CA PRO A 241 -39.63 4.08 16.44
C PRO A 241 -40.61 2.95 16.08
N SER A 242 -40.80 2.04 17.04
CA SER A 242 -41.78 0.96 16.99
C SER A 242 -43.16 1.51 16.64
N SER A 243 -43.56 1.32 15.39
CA SER A 243 -44.90 1.66 14.93
C SER A 243 -45.76 0.39 15.02
N HIS A 244 -46.72 0.43 15.95
CA HIS A 244 -47.83 -0.50 16.15
C HIS A 244 -48.45 -1.04 14.86
N PRO A 245 -48.94 -2.30 14.85
CA PRO A 245 -50.10 -2.65 14.04
C PRO A 245 -51.38 -2.43 14.87
N ALA A 246 -52.24 -1.53 14.38
CA ALA A 246 -53.63 -1.44 14.77
C ALA A 246 -54.44 -2.49 13.99
N THR A 247 -55.24 -3.26 14.72
CA THR A 247 -56.14 -4.31 14.23
C THR A 247 -57.23 -3.75 13.31
N PRO A 248 -57.46 -4.30 12.10
CA PRO A 248 -58.63 -3.94 11.29
C PRO A 248 -59.87 -4.72 11.74
N PRO A 249 -61.08 -4.13 11.65
CA PRO A 249 -62.32 -4.81 12.01
C PRO A 249 -62.78 -5.78 10.92
N CYS A 250 -63.33 -6.89 11.41
CA CYS A 250 -64.04 -7.94 10.70
C CYS A 250 -65.22 -7.38 9.90
N HIS A 251 -65.27 -7.65 8.59
CA HIS A 251 -66.48 -7.47 7.80
C HIS A 251 -66.73 -8.76 7.01
N ASP A 252 -67.66 -9.55 7.53
CA ASP A 252 -68.26 -10.70 6.85
C ASP A 252 -69.26 -10.19 5.82
N ASP A 253 -69.11 -10.61 4.56
CA ASP A 253 -70.28 -10.79 3.69
C ASP A 253 -69.95 -11.77 2.55
N HIS A 254 -70.39 -13.02 2.72
CA HIS A 254 -70.43 -14.03 1.67
C HIS A 254 -71.89 -14.25 1.27
N THR A 255 -72.31 -13.58 0.19
CA THR A 255 -73.48 -13.98 -0.60
C THR A 255 -73.00 -14.91 -1.72
N LEU A 256 -73.35 -16.19 -1.61
CA LEU A 256 -73.12 -17.18 -2.66
C LEU A 256 -74.46 -17.81 -3.04
N THR A 257 -75.02 -17.28 -4.12
CA THR A 257 -76.07 -17.88 -4.93
C THR A 257 -75.55 -19.12 -5.62
N ALA A 258 -76.21 -20.26 -5.43
CA ALA A 258 -76.13 -21.38 -6.37
C ALA A 258 -77.51 -22.05 -6.48
N GLU A 259 -77.95 -22.06 -7.72
CA GLU A 259 -79.21 -22.47 -8.30
C GLU A 259 -79.14 -23.96 -8.69
N GLY A 260 -80.26 -24.71 -8.58
CA GLY A 260 -80.30 -26.09 -9.05
C GLY A 260 -81.59 -26.86 -8.72
N ALA A 261 -82.66 -26.61 -9.48
CA ALA A 261 -83.74 -27.56 -9.75
C ALA A 261 -83.26 -28.55 -10.85
N ARG A 262 -83.70 -29.79 -11.02
CA ARG A 262 -84.92 -30.55 -10.70
C ARG A 262 -84.56 -32.02 -10.50
#